data_AF-A0A5D0SKS4-F1
#
_entry.id   AF-A0A5D0SKS4-F1
#
_cell.length_a   1.000
_cell.length_b   1.000
_cell.length_c   1.000
_cell.angle_alpha   90.00
_cell.angle_beta   90.00
_cell.angle_gamma   90.00
#
_symmetry.space_group_name_H-M   'P 1'
#
loop_
_entity.id
_entity.type
_entity.pdbx_description
1 polymer ?
#
loop_
_entity_poly.entity_id
_entity_poly.type
_entity_poly.pdbx_seq_one_letter_code
_entity_poly.pdbx_strand_id
1 'polypeptide(L)'
;MKSEVIAALVASGLTASASIGVVAVQAWLARIREDRAALQRSYVALLALSLRLAQKAEVLRRQKHFRSGLREASNLLWGSQKPLDLMELHDWLTADMAALEAAWAEVWVSGDAEGIRLSNDVVDGFSNVMEAAMQTSGKRDMQDEDDLMQALRQFAEARRLLALHVRRVMKARPREVELFTDASAAVQQGAG
;
A
#
# COMPACT_ATOMS: atom_id res chain seq x y z
N MET A 1 36.21 -20.07 55.79
CA MET A 1 36.96 -19.87 54.54
C MET A 1 36.50 -20.72 53.35
N LYS A 2 36.37 -22.06 53.42
CA LYS A 2 35.96 -22.85 52.23
C LYS A 2 34.48 -22.66 51.82
N SER A 3 33.58 -22.37 52.75
CA SER A 3 32.15 -22.16 52.47
C SER A 3 31.82 -20.83 51.80
N GLU A 4 32.54 -19.75 52.16
CA GLU A 4 32.32 -18.40 51.60
C GLU A 4 32.72 -18.31 50.13
N VAL A 5 33.81 -19.00 49.74
CA VAL A 5 34.28 -19.03 48.35
C VAL A 5 33.28 -19.78 47.46
N ILE A 6 32.71 -20.88 47.95
CA ILE A 6 31.69 -21.67 47.22
C ILE A 6 30.39 -20.86 47.07
N ALA A 7 29.95 -20.16 48.13
CA ALA A 7 28.78 -19.31 48.08
C ALA A 7 28.94 -18.14 47.08
N ALA A 8 30.12 -17.50 47.05
CA ALA A 8 30.42 -16.42 46.10
C ALA A 8 30.44 -16.91 44.64
N LEU A 9 30.99 -18.11 44.38
CA LEU A 9 31.01 -18.72 43.05
C LEU A 9 29.61 -19.09 42.54
N VAL A 10 28.76 -19.64 43.40
CA VAL A 10 27.37 -19.97 43.06
C VAL A 10 26.54 -18.70 42.81
N ALA A 11 26.68 -17.67 43.65
CA ALA A 11 26.00 -16.40 43.49
C ALA A 11 26.41 -15.67 42.19
N SER A 12 27.71 -15.69 41.86
CA SER A 12 28.23 -15.11 40.61
C SER A 12 27.75 -15.88 39.37
N GLY A 13 27.73 -17.22 39.43
CA GLY A 13 27.21 -18.06 38.35
C GLY A 13 25.71 -17.85 38.09
N LEU A 14 24.90 -17.70 39.15
CA LEU A 14 23.47 -17.39 39.06
C LEU A 14 23.21 -15.99 38.47
N THR A 15 24.02 -15.01 38.82
CA THR A 15 23.88 -13.64 38.30
C THR A 15 24.30 -13.57 36.83
N ALA A 16 25.37 -14.26 36.44
CA ALA A 16 25.82 -14.35 35.05
C ALA A 16 24.77 -15.04 34.17
N SER A 17 24.22 -16.18 34.60
CA SER A 17 23.16 -16.89 33.87
C SER A 17 21.83 -16.13 33.81
N ALA A 18 21.45 -15.42 34.89
CA ALA A 18 20.28 -14.53 34.87
C ALA A 18 20.45 -13.37 33.88
N SER A 19 21.65 -12.78 33.80
CA SER A 19 21.92 -11.68 32.86
C SER A 19 21.84 -12.11 31.39
N ILE A 20 22.33 -13.30 31.04
CA ILE A 20 22.23 -13.87 29.69
C ILE A 20 20.76 -14.13 29.33
N GLY A 21 19.97 -14.66 30.26
CA GLY A 21 18.54 -14.88 30.06
C GLY A 21 17.78 -13.58 29.77
N VAL A 22 18.04 -12.52 30.55
CA VAL A 22 17.39 -11.21 30.34
C VAL A 22 17.78 -10.60 28.99
N VAL A 23 19.07 -10.66 28.60
CA VAL A 23 19.51 -10.15 27.30
C VAL A 23 18.90 -10.94 26.15
N ALA A 24 18.82 -12.27 26.25
CA ALA A 24 18.18 -13.10 25.23
C ALA A 24 16.68 -12.78 25.08
N VAL A 25 15.97 -12.60 26.20
CA VAL A 25 14.55 -12.21 26.19
C VAL A 25 14.36 -10.80 25.63
N GLN A 26 15.23 -9.84 25.99
CA GLN A 26 15.19 -8.48 25.45
C GLN A 26 15.45 -8.46 23.95
N ALA A 27 16.45 -9.22 23.47
CA ALA A 27 16.74 -9.35 22.06
C ALA A 27 15.58 -10.00 21.29
N TRP A 28 14.95 -11.03 21.86
CA TRP A 28 13.77 -11.66 21.28
C TRP A 28 12.57 -10.71 21.21
N LEU A 29 12.30 -9.96 22.29
CA LEU A 29 11.25 -8.94 22.30
C LEU A 29 11.54 -7.80 21.33
N ALA A 30 12.80 -7.40 21.17
CA ALA A 30 13.22 -6.39 20.19
C ALA A 30 12.93 -6.88 18.76
N ARG A 31 13.30 -8.12 18.43
CA ARG A 31 13.01 -8.73 17.12
C ARG A 31 11.52 -8.74 16.82
N ILE A 32 10.68 -9.19 17.77
CA ILE A 32 9.22 -9.19 17.59
C ILE A 32 8.66 -7.78 17.32
N ARG A 33 9.24 -6.75 17.96
CA ARG A 33 8.81 -5.37 17.73
C ARG A 33 9.24 -4.87 16.37
N GLU A 34 10.46 -5.20 15.93
CA GLU A 34 10.97 -4.87 14.61
C GLU A 34 10.14 -5.53 13.51
N ASP A 35 9.81 -6.82 13.66
CA ASP A 35 8.98 -7.57 12.71
C ASP A 35 7.58 -6.95 12.58
N ARG A 36 6.95 -6.57 13.70
CA ARG A 36 5.66 -5.87 13.69
C ARG A 36 5.74 -4.49 13.03
N ALA A 37 6.82 -3.74 13.27
CA ALA A 37 7.02 -2.43 12.67
C ALA A 37 7.32 -2.54 11.17
N ALA A 38 8.02 -3.59 10.73
CA ALA A 38 8.21 -3.91 9.31
C ALA A 38 6.86 -4.20 8.64
N LEU A 39 6.05 -5.10 9.22
CA LEU A 39 4.74 -5.43 8.69
C LEU A 39 3.79 -4.22 8.63
N GLN A 40 3.77 -3.38 9.68
CA GLN A 40 2.98 -2.14 9.68
C GLN A 40 3.41 -1.20 8.53
N ARG A 41 4.72 -1.03 8.30
CA ARG A 41 5.24 -0.22 7.19
C ARG A 41 4.83 -0.78 5.85
N SER A 42 4.83 -2.10 5.67
CA SER A 42 4.41 -2.75 4.43
C SER A 42 2.94 -2.54 4.14
N TYR A 43 2.06 -2.64 5.15
CA TYR A 43 0.65 -2.31 4.97
C TYR A 43 0.41 -0.85 4.58
N VAL A 44 1.09 0.09 5.25
CA VAL A 44 1.00 1.52 4.93
C VAL A 44 1.51 1.79 3.52
N ALA A 45 2.63 1.17 3.13
CA ALA A 45 3.19 1.26 1.79
C ALA A 45 2.21 0.74 0.74
N LEU A 46 1.59 -0.43 0.98
CA LEU A 46 0.58 -1.00 0.08
C LEU A 46 -0.62 -0.05 -0.11
N LEU A 47 -1.14 0.51 0.99
CA LEU A 47 -2.27 1.46 0.94
C LEU A 47 -1.92 2.78 0.24
N ALA A 48 -0.70 3.28 0.41
CA ALA A 48 -0.24 4.53 -0.20
C ALA A 48 0.10 4.35 -1.69
N LEU A 49 0.77 3.26 -2.05
CA LEU A 49 1.16 2.96 -3.42
C LEU A 49 -0.06 2.62 -4.28
N SER A 50 -1.02 1.86 -3.73
CA SER A 50 -2.29 1.59 -4.41
C SER A 50 -3.08 2.88 -4.68
N LEU A 51 -3.12 3.84 -3.74
CA LEU A 51 -3.73 5.15 -3.98
C LEU A 51 -3.03 5.93 -5.09
N ARG A 52 -1.69 6.00 -5.03
CA ARG A 52 -0.89 6.69 -6.05
C ARG A 52 -1.18 6.11 -7.42
N LEU A 53 -1.12 4.79 -7.57
CA LEU A 53 -1.39 4.11 -8.84
C LEU A 53 -2.81 4.37 -9.36
N ALA A 54 -3.82 4.40 -8.50
CA ALA A 54 -5.19 4.77 -8.90
C ALA A 54 -5.28 6.22 -9.40
N GLN A 55 -4.57 7.16 -8.77
CA GLN A 55 -4.47 8.54 -9.27
C GLN A 55 -3.82 8.59 -10.66
N LYS A 56 -2.80 7.76 -10.92
CA LYS A 56 -2.18 7.65 -12.26
C LYS A 56 -3.15 7.10 -13.29
N ALA A 57 -3.92 6.06 -12.95
CA ALA A 57 -4.92 5.47 -13.83
C ALA A 57 -5.94 6.54 -14.28
N GLU A 58 -6.38 7.40 -13.36
CA GLU A 58 -7.28 8.52 -13.66
C GLU A 58 -6.62 9.58 -14.58
N VAL A 59 -5.34 9.90 -14.37
CA VAL A 59 -4.58 10.79 -15.27
C VAL A 59 -4.47 10.19 -16.67
N LEU A 60 -4.17 8.89 -16.78
CA LEU A 60 -4.08 8.18 -18.05
C LEU A 60 -5.40 8.17 -18.80
N ARG A 61 -6.50 7.93 -18.08
CA ARG A 61 -7.86 8.02 -18.63
C ARG A 61 -8.15 9.42 -19.18
N ARG A 62 -7.87 10.46 -18.41
CA ARG A 62 -8.06 11.85 -18.86
C ARG A 62 -7.21 12.16 -20.09
N GLN A 63 -5.96 11.72 -20.12
CA GLN A 63 -5.08 11.92 -21.27
C GLN A 63 -5.57 11.18 -22.53
N LYS A 64 -6.09 9.95 -22.38
CA LYS A 64 -6.70 9.18 -23.47
C LYS A 64 -7.96 9.85 -24.01
N HIS A 65 -8.81 10.38 -23.12
CA HIS A 65 -10.00 11.16 -23.48
C HIS A 65 -9.65 12.45 -24.22
N PHE A 66 -8.64 13.18 -23.74
CA PHE A 66 -8.12 14.34 -24.46
C PHE A 66 -7.65 13.95 -25.86
N ARG A 67 -6.90 12.85 -26.02
CA ARG A 67 -6.44 12.39 -27.35
C ARG A 67 -7.57 11.97 -28.30
N SER A 68 -8.66 11.38 -27.80
CA SER A 68 -9.79 10.98 -28.66
C SER A 68 -10.67 12.17 -29.07
N GLY A 69 -10.84 13.19 -28.21
CA GLY A 69 -11.59 14.41 -28.55
C GLY A 69 -10.79 15.45 -29.33
N LEU A 70 -9.47 15.52 -29.15
CA LEU A 70 -8.61 16.50 -29.80
C LEU A 70 -8.22 16.14 -31.24
N ARG A 71 -8.38 14.90 -31.71
CA ARG A 71 -8.02 14.58 -33.10
C ARG A 71 -8.87 15.34 -34.14
N GLU A 72 -10.02 15.88 -33.74
CA GLU A 72 -10.86 16.77 -34.55
C GLU A 72 -10.60 18.28 -34.35
N ALA A 73 -9.90 18.69 -33.27
CA ALA A 73 -9.68 20.11 -32.93
C ALA A 73 -8.20 20.56 -32.80
N SER A 74 -7.24 19.63 -32.69
CA SER A 74 -5.86 19.92 -32.26
C SER A 74 -4.89 20.37 -33.34
N ASN A 75 -5.24 20.24 -34.62
CA ASN A 75 -4.39 20.78 -35.69
C ASN A 75 -4.33 22.32 -35.70
N LEU A 76 -5.14 23.00 -34.89
CA LEU A 76 -5.27 24.47 -34.92
C LEU A 76 -4.83 25.22 -33.65
N LEU A 77 -4.68 24.57 -32.49
CA LEU A 77 -4.59 25.34 -31.22
C LEU A 77 -3.39 25.07 -30.30
N TRP A 78 -2.79 23.88 -30.27
CA TRP A 78 -1.84 23.55 -29.19
C TRP A 78 -0.40 23.38 -29.66
N GLY A 79 0.26 24.53 -29.84
CA GLY A 79 1.71 24.62 -29.73
C GLY A 79 2.15 24.44 -28.27
N SER A 80 3.17 23.60 -28.07
CA SER A 80 4.13 23.63 -26.95
C SER A 80 3.85 22.91 -25.61
N GLN A 81 2.85 22.03 -25.45
CA GLN A 81 2.93 21.01 -24.39
C GLN A 81 3.36 19.68 -25.00
N LYS A 82 4.63 19.32 -24.76
CA LYS A 82 5.18 18.03 -25.17
C LYS A 82 4.32 16.94 -24.52
N PRO A 83 3.69 16.04 -25.29
CA PRO A 83 2.95 14.92 -24.69
C PRO A 83 3.91 14.15 -23.80
N LEU A 84 3.46 13.77 -22.59
CA LEU A 84 4.21 12.91 -21.67
C LEU A 84 4.84 11.77 -22.46
N ASP A 85 6.17 11.65 -22.35
CA ASP A 85 6.89 10.59 -23.05
C ASP A 85 6.37 9.23 -22.53
N LEU A 86 6.03 8.34 -23.46
CA LEU A 86 5.53 7.00 -23.13
C LEU A 86 6.58 6.22 -22.34
N MET A 87 7.87 6.48 -22.57
CA MET A 87 8.95 5.85 -21.83
C MET A 87 9.01 6.35 -20.38
N GLU A 88 8.89 7.66 -20.16
CA GLU A 88 8.84 8.24 -18.80
C GLU A 88 7.64 7.72 -18.00
N LEU A 89 6.48 7.58 -18.66
CA LEU A 89 5.29 6.99 -18.04
C LEU A 89 5.52 5.52 -17.67
N HIS A 90 6.15 4.75 -18.56
CA HIS A 90 6.47 3.34 -18.30
C HIS A 90 7.42 3.21 -17.10
N ASP A 91 8.52 3.95 -17.09
CA ASP A 91 9.50 3.91 -15.99
C ASP A 91 8.86 4.28 -14.65
N TRP A 92 7.97 5.27 -14.65
CA TRP A 92 7.26 5.70 -13.46
C TRP A 92 6.22 4.67 -12.96
N LEU A 93 5.56 3.95 -13.85
CA LEU A 93 4.66 2.85 -13.49
C LEU A 93 5.45 1.66 -12.95
N THR A 94 6.52 1.28 -13.62
CA THR A 94 7.39 0.16 -13.23
C THR A 94 7.99 0.39 -11.84
N ALA A 95 8.45 1.60 -11.53
CA ALA A 95 9.00 1.93 -10.21
C ALA A 95 7.96 1.81 -9.08
N ASP A 96 6.74 2.32 -9.29
CA ASP A 96 5.68 2.23 -8.28
C ASP A 96 5.13 0.79 -8.15
N MET A 97 5.09 0.02 -9.23
CA MET A 97 4.71 -1.39 -9.20
C MET A 97 5.74 -2.23 -8.45
N ALA A 98 7.04 -2.03 -8.69
CA ALA A 98 8.09 -2.73 -7.95
C ALA A 98 8.02 -2.43 -6.44
N ALA A 99 7.73 -1.19 -6.06
CA ALA A 99 7.52 -0.83 -4.67
C ALA A 99 6.25 -1.49 -4.08
N LEU A 100 5.18 -1.58 -4.86
CA LEU A 100 3.93 -2.22 -4.44
C LEU A 100 4.14 -3.72 -4.23
N GLU A 101 4.81 -4.39 -5.18
CA GLU A 101 5.16 -5.81 -5.13
C GLU A 101 6.04 -6.13 -3.92
N ALA A 102 7.04 -5.29 -3.62
CA ALA A 102 7.88 -5.46 -2.45
C ALA A 102 7.07 -5.37 -1.14
N ALA A 103 6.18 -4.38 -1.02
CA ALA A 103 5.30 -4.24 0.13
C ALA A 103 4.32 -5.42 0.26
N TRP A 104 3.80 -5.89 -0.88
CA TRP A 104 2.87 -7.02 -0.94
C TRP A 104 3.56 -8.33 -0.56
N ALA A 105 4.77 -8.58 -1.05
CA ALA A 105 5.57 -9.76 -0.70
C ALA A 105 5.88 -9.80 0.80
N GLU A 106 6.19 -8.66 1.41
CA GLU A 106 6.41 -8.60 2.86
C GLU A 106 5.15 -8.94 3.67
N VAL A 107 3.96 -8.52 3.21
CA VAL A 107 2.70 -8.94 3.82
C VAL A 107 2.48 -10.45 3.67
N TRP A 108 2.86 -11.05 2.53
CA TRP A 108 2.78 -12.50 2.35
C TRP A 108 3.70 -13.29 3.29
N VAL A 109 4.88 -12.76 3.60
CA VAL A 109 5.85 -13.41 4.48
C VAL A 109 5.45 -13.28 5.95
N SER A 110 5.02 -12.08 6.35
CA SER A 110 4.91 -11.70 7.76
C SER A 110 3.46 -11.52 8.24
N GLY A 111 2.50 -11.43 7.33
CA GLY A 111 1.09 -11.17 7.60
C GLY A 111 0.31 -12.41 8.06
N ASP A 112 -0.85 -12.15 8.67
CA ASP A 112 -1.84 -13.18 8.97
C ASP A 112 -2.72 -13.48 7.75
N ALA A 113 -3.47 -14.58 7.80
CA ALA A 113 -4.31 -15.02 6.68
C ALA A 113 -5.33 -13.96 6.23
N GLU A 114 -5.93 -13.21 7.18
CA GLU A 114 -6.85 -12.11 6.86
C GLU A 114 -6.12 -10.96 6.15
N GLY A 115 -4.92 -10.58 6.61
CA GLY A 115 -4.10 -9.53 6.01
C GLY A 115 -3.60 -9.87 4.61
N ILE A 116 -3.19 -11.11 4.38
CA ILE A 116 -2.80 -11.62 3.06
C ILE A 116 -3.99 -11.54 2.10
N ARG A 117 -5.16 -12.07 2.52
CA ARG A 117 -6.38 -12.04 1.70
C ARG A 117 -6.77 -10.62 1.32
N LEU A 118 -6.83 -9.70 2.30
CA LEU A 118 -7.20 -8.31 2.06
C LEU A 118 -6.19 -7.55 1.20
N SER A 119 -4.91 -7.90 1.28
CA SER A 119 -3.88 -7.30 0.43
C SER A 119 -4.00 -7.77 -1.01
N ASN A 120 -4.36 -9.04 -1.24
CA ASN A 120 -4.68 -9.55 -2.57
C ASN A 120 -5.90 -8.83 -3.15
N ASP A 121 -6.97 -8.66 -2.35
CA ASP A 121 -8.17 -7.93 -2.78
C ASP A 121 -7.83 -6.49 -3.26
N VAL A 122 -6.84 -5.83 -2.64
CA VAL A 122 -6.37 -4.49 -3.06
C VAL A 122 -5.62 -4.53 -4.38
N VAL A 123 -4.72 -5.51 -4.57
CA VAL A 123 -3.94 -5.66 -5.81
C VAL A 123 -4.85 -6.07 -6.98
N ASP A 124 -5.79 -6.98 -6.75
CA ASP A 124 -6.79 -7.38 -7.73
C ASP A 124 -7.71 -6.21 -8.10
N GLY A 125 -8.19 -5.47 -7.09
CA GLY A 125 -9.00 -4.26 -7.33
C GLY A 125 -8.26 -3.20 -8.14
N PHE A 126 -6.97 -3.01 -7.90
CA PHE A 126 -6.14 -2.11 -8.71
C PHE A 126 -6.01 -2.60 -10.15
N SER A 127 -5.79 -3.90 -10.35
CA SER A 127 -5.69 -4.52 -11.67
C SER A 127 -6.98 -4.32 -12.47
N ASN A 128 -8.13 -4.51 -11.84
CA ASN A 128 -9.45 -4.25 -12.44
C ASN A 128 -9.63 -2.78 -12.83
N VAL A 129 -9.20 -1.83 -11.98
CA VAL A 129 -9.24 -0.39 -12.30
C VAL A 129 -8.37 -0.07 -13.52
N MET A 130 -7.16 -0.63 -13.58
CA MET A 130 -6.26 -0.45 -14.72
C MET A 130 -6.84 -1.04 -16.00
N GLU A 131 -7.40 -2.25 -15.92
CA GLU A 131 -8.05 -2.91 -17.03
C GLU A 131 -9.22 -2.07 -17.57
N ALA A 132 -10.14 -1.63 -16.70
CA ALA A 132 -11.27 -0.77 -17.08
C ALA A 132 -10.81 0.59 -17.67
N ALA A 133 -9.77 1.19 -17.09
CA ALA A 133 -9.18 2.43 -17.60
C ALA A 133 -8.48 2.26 -18.97
N MET A 134 -7.98 1.05 -19.27
CA MET A 134 -7.42 0.72 -20.58
C MET A 134 -8.49 0.37 -21.61
N GLN A 135 -9.58 -0.28 -21.19
CA GLN A 135 -10.68 -0.70 -22.05
C GLN A 135 -11.55 0.46 -22.50
N THR A 136 -11.67 1.55 -21.72
CA THR A 136 -12.41 2.78 -22.07
C THR A 136 -11.99 3.28 -23.46
N SER A 137 -12.74 2.88 -24.48
CA SER A 137 -12.45 3.19 -25.88
C SER A 137 -12.85 4.65 -26.10
N GLY A 138 -12.18 5.39 -26.98
CA GLY A 138 -12.43 6.83 -27.17
C GLY A 138 -13.86 7.21 -27.61
N LYS A 139 -14.76 6.24 -27.81
CA LYS A 139 -16.19 6.45 -27.94
C LYS A 139 -16.82 6.43 -26.56
N ARG A 140 -17.62 7.45 -26.26
CA ARG A 140 -18.35 7.63 -25.01
C ARG A 140 -19.43 6.53 -24.87
N ASP A 141 -19.01 5.30 -24.62
CA ASP A 141 -19.91 4.22 -24.25
C ASP A 141 -20.17 4.35 -22.75
N MET A 142 -21.45 4.47 -22.39
CA MET A 142 -21.88 4.63 -21.01
C MET A 142 -21.49 3.40 -20.17
N GLN A 143 -21.37 2.24 -20.84
CA GLN A 143 -20.97 0.98 -20.23
C GLN A 143 -19.51 0.99 -19.74
N ASP A 144 -18.58 1.54 -20.52
CA ASP A 144 -17.16 1.63 -20.14
C ASP A 144 -16.95 2.52 -18.90
N GLU A 145 -17.79 3.55 -18.75
CA GLU A 145 -17.75 4.47 -17.60
C GLU A 145 -18.33 3.81 -16.34
N ASP A 146 -19.42 3.06 -16.47
CA ASP A 146 -20.01 2.29 -15.37
C ASP A 146 -19.06 1.19 -14.86
N ASP A 147 -18.39 0.47 -15.76
CA ASP A 147 -17.43 -0.60 -15.42
C ASP A 147 -16.23 -0.04 -14.63
N LEU A 148 -15.70 1.11 -15.07
CA LEU A 148 -14.63 1.80 -14.34
C LEU A 148 -15.08 2.27 -12.96
N MET A 149 -16.28 2.85 -12.87
CA MET A 149 -16.83 3.31 -11.59
C MET A 149 -17.07 2.13 -10.64
N GLN A 150 -17.48 0.98 -11.16
CA GLN A 150 -17.61 -0.25 -10.38
C GLN A 150 -16.24 -0.73 -9.88
N ALA A 151 -15.23 -0.78 -10.75
CA ALA A 151 -13.87 -1.17 -10.39
C ALA A 151 -13.27 -0.25 -9.31
N LEU A 152 -13.45 1.07 -9.45
CA LEU A 152 -12.99 2.05 -8.45
C LEU A 152 -13.67 1.87 -7.09
N ARG A 153 -14.99 1.56 -7.07
CA ARG A 153 -15.72 1.29 -5.83
C ARG A 153 -15.22 0.02 -5.15
N GLN A 154 -15.04 -1.06 -5.90
CA GLN A 154 -14.51 -2.32 -5.37
C GLN A 154 -13.10 -2.13 -4.80
N PHE A 155 -12.24 -1.41 -5.52
CA PHE A 155 -10.90 -1.09 -5.08
C PHE A 155 -10.88 -0.22 -3.81
N ALA A 156 -11.74 0.80 -3.72
CA ALA A 156 -11.86 1.62 -2.53
C ALA A 156 -12.32 0.81 -1.31
N GLU A 157 -13.26 -0.12 -1.50
CA GLU A 157 -13.73 -1.00 -0.42
C GLU A 157 -12.63 -1.97 0.04
N ALA A 158 -11.90 -2.60 -0.89
CA ALA A 158 -10.77 -3.46 -0.56
C ALA A 158 -9.72 -2.73 0.30
N ARG A 159 -9.37 -1.50 -0.08
CA ARG A 159 -8.44 -0.65 0.69
C ARG A 159 -9.00 -0.28 2.06
N ARG A 160 -10.29 0.02 2.16
CA ARG A 160 -10.95 0.31 3.42
C ARG A 160 -10.89 -0.89 4.37
N LEU A 161 -11.21 -2.09 3.88
CA LEU A 161 -11.18 -3.32 4.67
C LEU A 161 -9.76 -3.61 5.16
N LEU A 162 -8.75 -3.47 4.29
CA LEU A 162 -7.35 -3.60 4.68
C LEU A 162 -6.96 -2.58 5.75
N ALA A 163 -7.34 -1.30 5.60
CA ALA A 163 -7.04 -0.27 6.59
C ALA A 163 -7.68 -0.57 7.96
N LEU A 164 -8.91 -1.09 7.98
CA LEU A 164 -9.58 -1.52 9.22
C LEU A 164 -8.88 -2.72 9.87
N HIS A 165 -8.40 -3.67 9.06
CA HIS A 165 -7.60 -4.81 9.54
C HIS A 165 -6.29 -4.34 10.18
N VAL A 166 -5.55 -3.47 9.49
CA VAL A 166 -4.30 -2.89 10.00
C VAL A 166 -4.53 -2.17 11.33
N ARG A 167 -5.62 -1.40 11.43
CA ARG A 167 -6.01 -0.73 12.68
C ARG A 167 -6.27 -1.73 13.81
N ARG A 168 -6.96 -2.84 13.52
CA ARG A 168 -7.29 -3.90 14.49
C ARG A 168 -6.04 -4.63 14.98
N VAL A 169 -5.19 -5.05 14.05
CA VAL A 169 -4.02 -5.89 14.35
C VAL A 169 -2.89 -5.09 14.98
N MET A 170 -2.65 -3.86 14.50
CA MET A 170 -1.49 -3.07 14.93
C MET A 170 -1.78 -2.15 16.10
N LYS A 171 -3.04 -2.04 16.57
CA LYS A 171 -3.47 -1.00 17.52
C LYS A 171 -2.94 0.39 17.10
N ALA A 172 -2.89 0.64 15.80
CA ALA A 172 -2.28 1.83 15.23
C ALA A 172 -2.95 3.08 15.82
N ARG A 173 -2.15 4.11 16.14
CA ARG A 173 -2.68 5.37 16.69
C ARG A 173 -3.66 6.00 15.66
N PRO A 174 -4.78 6.60 16.11
CA PRO A 174 -5.87 7.08 15.25
C PRO A 174 -5.42 7.94 14.05
N ARG A 175 -4.43 8.81 14.25
CA ARG A 175 -3.95 9.77 13.25
C ARG A 175 -3.32 9.16 12.00
N GLU A 176 -2.74 7.97 12.06
CA GLU A 176 -2.08 7.35 10.90
C GLU A 176 -3.09 6.68 9.95
N VAL A 177 -4.28 6.32 10.45
CA VAL A 177 -5.31 5.62 9.66
C VAL A 177 -6.33 6.61 9.07
N GLU A 178 -6.67 7.66 9.82
CA GLU A 178 -7.62 8.71 9.39
C GLU A 178 -7.18 9.39 8.08
N LEU A 179 -5.87 9.58 7.88
CA LEU A 179 -5.29 10.15 6.66
C LEU A 179 -5.61 9.36 5.38
N PHE A 180 -5.90 8.06 5.49
CA PHE A 180 -6.17 7.18 4.35
C PHE A 180 -7.67 6.93 4.11
N THR A 181 -8.52 7.06 5.15
CA THR A 181 -9.98 6.96 5.03
C THR A 181 -10.63 8.26 4.58
N ASP A 182 -10.13 9.42 5.00
CA ASP A 182 -10.75 10.71 4.68
C ASP A 182 -10.47 11.15 3.23
N ALA A 183 -9.31 10.77 2.66
CA ALA A 183 -9.03 11.00 1.25
C ALA A 183 -10.00 10.26 0.32
N SER A 184 -10.43 9.05 0.68
CA SER A 184 -11.47 8.32 -0.06
C SER A 184 -12.86 8.94 0.08
N ALA A 185 -13.19 9.55 1.23
CA ALA A 185 -14.45 10.25 1.44
C ALA A 185 -14.50 11.61 0.71
N ALA A 186 -13.38 12.33 0.65
CA ALA A 186 -13.27 13.61 -0.06
C ALA A 186 -13.40 13.43 -1.59
N VAL A 187 -12.88 12.35 -2.15
CA VAL A 187 -13.07 12.02 -3.58
C VAL A 187 -14.54 11.70 -3.90
N GLN A 188 -15.29 11.13 -2.95
CA GLN A 188 -16.74 10.89 -3.12
C GLN A 188 -17.59 12.17 -3.04
N GLN A 189 -17.12 13.22 -2.36
CA GLN A 189 -17.88 14.47 -2.21
C GLN A 189 -17.58 15.51 -3.31
N GLY A 190 -16.51 15.33 -4.09
CA GLY A 190 -16.13 16.23 -5.20
C GLY A 190 -16.70 15.86 -6.58
N ALA A 191 -17.58 14.85 -6.67
CA ALA A 191 -18.16 14.35 -7.91
C ALA A 191 -19.65 14.75 -8.10
N GLY A 192 -20.08 15.85 -7.47
CA GLY A 192 -21.41 16.44 -7.62
C GLY A 192 -21.38 17.71 -8.46
#